data_AF-A0A2P2KKI6-F1
#
_entry.id   AF-A0A2P2KKI6-F1
#
_cell.length_a   1.000
_cell.length_b   1.000
_cell.length_c   1.000
_cell.angle_alpha   90.00
_cell.angle_beta   90.00
_cell.angle_gamma   90.00
#
_symmetry.space_group_name_H-M   'P 1'
#
loop_
_entity.id
_entity.type
_entity.pdbx_description
1 polymer ?
#
loop_
_entity_poly.entity_id
_entity_poly.type
_entity_poly.pdbx_seq_one_letter_code
_entity_poly.pdbx_strand_id
1 'polypeptide(L)'
;MSSQVAPPASGPRRSVLGHKRSKKSSSSVAASENGSAAHGSSSKPSSPPSQSATERTVKKLRLSKALTIPEGTTVSEACRRMAARRVDAVLLTDANALLSGIATDKDIAARVIAEGLRPEQTIVSKIMTRNPIFVTSDSLAIEALQKMVQGKFRHLPVVENGEVIALLDITKCLYDAISRMEKAAEQGSAIAAAVEGVERQWGNNFSAPYAFIETLRERMFKPSLSTIVSEQTK
;
A
#
# COMPACT_ATOMS: atom_id res chain seq x y z
N MET A 1 -61.22 -2.35 30.02
CA MET A 1 -60.77 -3.61 30.65
C MET A 1 -60.48 -4.61 29.55
N SER A 2 -59.22 -5.00 29.37
CA SER A 2 -58.80 -6.17 28.57
C SER A 2 -57.57 -6.76 29.24
N SER A 3 -57.43 -8.08 29.27
CA SER A 3 -56.36 -8.80 29.98
C SER A 3 -55.76 -9.88 29.10
N GLN A 4 -54.42 -9.95 29.08
CA GLN A 4 -53.58 -11.16 29.03
C GLN A 4 -52.11 -10.69 29.09
N VAL A 5 -51.27 -11.07 30.07
CA VAL A 5 -50.76 -12.41 30.45
C VAL A 5 -49.62 -12.87 29.54
N ALA A 6 -48.47 -13.16 30.16
CA ALA A 6 -47.22 -13.59 29.50
C ALA A 6 -46.84 -15.03 29.89
N PRO A 7 -46.03 -15.70 29.06
CA PRO A 7 -45.05 -16.70 29.57
C PRO A 7 -43.73 -16.69 28.76
N PRO A 8 -42.74 -17.57 29.02
CA PRO A 8 -42.07 -17.87 30.30
C PRO A 8 -40.53 -17.75 30.15
N ALA A 9 -39.73 -18.38 31.04
CA ALA A 9 -38.27 -18.19 31.13
C ALA A 9 -37.40 -19.47 30.93
N SER A 10 -36.19 -19.24 30.40
CA SER A 10 -34.89 -19.91 30.66
C SER A 10 -34.74 -21.46 30.74
N GLY A 11 -33.80 -21.99 29.93
CA GLY A 11 -33.04 -23.23 30.20
C GLY A 11 -33.23 -24.37 29.17
N PRO A 12 -32.35 -25.40 29.12
CA PRO A 12 -31.23 -25.71 30.03
C PRO A 12 -29.83 -25.80 29.36
N ARG A 13 -28.78 -26.10 30.16
CA ARG A 13 -27.41 -26.45 29.72
C ARG A 13 -27.24 -27.97 29.52
N ARG A 14 -26.35 -28.41 28.61
CA ARG A 14 -25.45 -29.60 28.73
C ARG A 14 -24.45 -29.70 27.55
N SER A 15 -23.47 -30.61 27.58
CA SER A 15 -22.10 -30.32 28.09
C SER A 15 -21.09 -31.49 27.92
N VAL A 16 -19.79 -31.17 27.72
CA VAL A 16 -18.59 -32.03 27.90
C VAL A 16 -18.28 -33.11 26.84
N LEU A 17 -16.98 -33.46 26.74
CA LEU A 17 -16.27 -34.57 26.05
C LEU A 17 -15.66 -34.22 24.67
N GLY A 18 -14.33 -34.25 24.44
CA GLY A 18 -13.20 -34.33 25.37
C GLY A 18 -12.37 -35.62 25.32
N HIS A 19 -11.37 -35.69 24.42
CA HIS A 19 -10.31 -36.72 24.34
C HIS A 19 -8.98 -36.04 23.93
N LYS A 20 -7.91 -36.09 24.74
CA LYS A 20 -6.91 -37.17 24.95
C LYS A 20 -5.77 -37.28 23.91
N ARG A 21 -4.80 -36.35 24.04
CA ARG A 21 -3.39 -36.62 24.43
C ARG A 21 -2.73 -37.93 23.94
N SER A 22 -1.65 -37.80 23.15
CA SER A 22 -0.57 -38.80 23.06
C SER A 22 0.82 -38.12 23.05
N LYS A 23 1.84 -38.84 23.56
CA LYS A 23 3.29 -38.50 23.52
C LYS A 23 4.03 -39.73 22.96
N LYS A 24 5.18 -39.52 22.29
CA LYS A 24 6.42 -40.36 22.23
C LYS A 24 7.17 -40.12 20.90
N SER A 25 8.47 -40.35 20.72
CA SER A 25 9.65 -40.37 21.64
C SER A 25 10.94 -40.67 20.84
N SER A 26 12.13 -40.46 21.45
CA SER A 26 13.45 -41.07 21.10
C SER A 26 14.05 -40.74 19.71
N SER A 27 15.36 -40.80 19.42
CA SER A 27 16.61 -41.17 20.15
C SER A 27 17.80 -40.49 19.41
N SER A 28 18.86 -39.93 20.03
CA SER A 28 20.13 -40.57 20.51
C SER A 28 20.71 -41.67 19.59
N VAL A 29 22.01 -41.78 19.28
CA VAL A 29 23.29 -41.20 19.79
C VAL A 29 24.21 -40.82 18.57
N ALA A 30 25.51 -40.47 18.56
CA ALA A 30 26.67 -40.53 19.48
C ALA A 30 27.68 -39.36 19.22
N ALA A 31 28.98 -39.51 19.53
CA ALA A 31 30.09 -38.58 19.20
C ALA A 31 31.43 -39.32 18.90
N SER A 32 32.38 -38.69 18.18
CA SER A 32 33.84 -38.89 18.35
C SER A 32 34.69 -37.82 17.61
N GLU A 33 36.03 -37.89 17.74
CA GLU A 33 36.98 -36.76 17.67
C GLU A 33 37.83 -36.60 16.38
N ASN A 34 38.55 -35.47 16.34
CA ASN A 34 39.87 -35.21 15.72
C ASN A 34 40.02 -35.01 14.20
N GLY A 35 40.89 -34.04 13.84
CA GLY A 35 41.30 -33.73 12.46
C GLY A 35 41.81 -32.29 12.27
N SER A 36 43.07 -32.00 12.63
CA SER A 36 43.67 -30.66 12.48
C SER A 36 44.28 -30.42 11.10
N ALA A 37 43.87 -29.35 10.41
CA ALA A 37 44.63 -28.74 9.32
C ALA A 37 44.25 -27.24 9.18
N ALA A 38 45.25 -26.37 9.09
CA ALA A 38 45.03 -24.93 8.91
C ALA A 38 45.34 -24.51 7.47
N HIS A 39 44.42 -23.80 6.81
CA HIS A 39 44.68 -22.94 5.65
C HIS A 39 43.75 -21.73 5.69
N GLY A 40 44.26 -20.55 5.32
CA GLY A 40 43.61 -19.28 5.62
C GLY A 40 42.39 -18.98 4.75
N SER A 41 41.21 -18.85 5.37
CA SER A 41 40.05 -18.25 4.72
C SER A 41 40.25 -16.73 4.60
N SER A 42 40.49 -16.24 3.38
CA SER A 42 40.49 -14.79 3.13
C SER A 42 39.10 -14.22 3.40
N SER A 43 38.99 -13.41 4.45
CA SER A 43 37.75 -12.73 4.84
C SER A 43 37.41 -11.67 3.81
N LYS A 44 36.72 -12.08 2.72
CA LYS A 44 36.11 -11.14 1.78
C LYS A 44 35.25 -10.16 2.60
N PRO A 45 35.42 -8.83 2.42
CA PRO A 45 34.56 -7.88 3.11
C PRO A 45 33.12 -8.18 2.69
N SER A 46 32.29 -8.50 3.68
CA SER A 46 30.86 -8.73 3.44
C SER A 46 30.27 -7.47 2.84
N SER A 47 29.72 -7.58 1.63
CA SER A 47 28.95 -6.51 1.00
C SER A 47 27.99 -5.91 2.03
N PRO A 48 27.88 -4.57 2.14
CA PRO A 48 26.79 -3.98 2.92
C PRO A 48 25.48 -4.60 2.45
N PRO A 49 24.60 -5.03 3.36
CA PRO A 49 23.32 -5.62 2.96
C PRO A 49 22.63 -4.63 2.05
N SER A 50 22.37 -5.03 0.80
CA SER A 50 21.68 -4.20 -0.17
C SER A 50 20.37 -3.77 0.47
N GLN A 51 20.23 -2.47 0.77
CA GLN A 51 19.06 -1.97 1.47
C GLN A 51 17.83 -2.35 0.65
N SER A 52 17.06 -3.32 1.13
CA SER A 52 15.82 -3.71 0.47
C SER A 52 14.96 -2.46 0.38
N ALA A 53 14.47 -2.14 -0.82
CA ALA A 53 13.82 -0.87 -1.10
C ALA A 53 12.51 -0.75 -0.31
N THR A 54 12.62 -0.27 0.93
CA THR A 54 11.76 -0.76 2.04
C THR A 54 10.29 -0.76 1.67
N GLU A 55 9.66 -1.93 1.81
CA GLU A 55 8.32 -2.15 1.31
C GLU A 55 7.35 -1.10 1.84
N ARG A 56 6.85 -0.32 0.88
CA ARG A 56 6.11 0.92 1.15
C ARG A 56 4.65 0.55 1.23
N THR A 57 4.13 0.37 2.45
CA THR A 57 2.72 0.06 2.65
C THR A 57 1.84 1.30 2.49
N VAL A 58 0.57 1.09 2.12
CA VAL A 58 -0.45 2.14 1.90
C VAL A 58 -0.56 3.10 3.11
N LYS A 59 -0.41 2.58 4.33
CA LYS A 59 -0.35 3.30 5.62
C LYS A 59 0.66 4.45 5.62
N LYS A 60 1.77 4.31 4.90
CA LYS A 60 2.88 5.29 4.86
C LYS A 60 2.61 6.47 3.91
N LEU A 61 1.55 6.42 3.08
CA LEU A 61 1.26 7.37 2.00
C LEU A 61 0.46 8.63 2.44
N ARG A 62 0.40 8.94 3.74
CA ARG A 62 -0.36 10.07 4.31
C ARG A 62 -1.83 10.08 3.83
N LEU A 63 -2.56 9.03 4.18
CA LEU A 63 -3.94 8.79 3.75
C LEU A 63 -4.90 9.95 4.10
N SER A 64 -5.90 10.17 3.25
CA SER A 64 -6.96 11.16 3.49
C SER A 64 -8.21 10.49 4.06
N LYS A 65 -8.85 11.08 5.09
CA LYS A 65 -10.12 10.57 5.61
C LYS A 65 -11.19 10.59 4.52
N ALA A 66 -11.88 9.47 4.33
CA ALA A 66 -12.92 9.37 3.32
C ALA A 66 -14.10 10.33 3.57
N LEU A 67 -14.73 10.80 2.50
CA LEU A 67 -16.12 11.25 2.53
C LEU A 67 -17.01 10.02 2.36
N THR A 68 -17.86 9.76 3.34
CA THR A 68 -18.90 8.72 3.30
C THR A 68 -20.29 9.35 3.30
N ILE A 69 -21.22 8.80 2.52
CA ILE A 69 -22.64 9.18 2.50
C ILE A 69 -23.54 7.93 2.37
N PRO A 70 -24.80 7.96 2.87
CA PRO A 70 -25.75 6.88 2.59
C PRO A 70 -26.03 6.73 1.10
N GLU A 71 -26.18 5.50 0.60
CA GLU A 71 -26.38 5.26 -0.84
C GLU A 71 -27.70 5.86 -1.39
N GLY A 72 -28.68 6.13 -0.52
CA GLY A 72 -29.92 6.84 -0.83
C GLY A 72 -29.80 8.37 -1.03
N THR A 73 -28.59 8.94 -1.00
CA THR A 73 -28.37 10.40 -1.19
C THR A 73 -28.64 10.82 -2.65
N THR A 74 -29.11 12.05 -2.89
CA THR A 74 -29.22 12.57 -4.28
C THR A 74 -27.85 12.96 -4.83
N VAL A 75 -27.65 12.89 -6.16
CA VAL A 75 -26.39 13.32 -6.79
C VAL A 75 -26.10 14.79 -6.48
N SER A 76 -27.11 15.66 -6.51
CA SER A 76 -26.99 17.07 -6.14
C SER A 76 -26.43 17.28 -4.72
N GLU A 77 -26.84 16.46 -3.75
CA GLU A 77 -26.33 16.50 -2.37
C GLU A 77 -24.94 15.87 -2.23
N ALA A 78 -24.65 14.80 -2.97
CA ALA A 78 -23.30 14.23 -3.05
C ALA A 78 -22.30 15.26 -3.59
N CYS A 79 -22.63 15.94 -4.69
CA CYS A 79 -21.84 17.02 -5.28
C CYS A 79 -21.56 18.16 -4.28
N ARG A 80 -22.58 18.62 -3.52
CA ARG A 80 -22.39 19.64 -2.48
C ARG A 80 -21.40 19.19 -1.41
N ARG A 81 -21.49 17.95 -0.92
CA ARG A 81 -20.58 17.41 0.11
C ARG A 81 -19.15 17.21 -0.42
N MET A 82 -19.02 16.77 -1.67
CA MET A 82 -17.74 16.63 -2.38
C MET A 82 -17.05 17.99 -2.53
N ALA A 83 -17.78 19.01 -3.03
CA ALA A 83 -17.27 20.37 -3.16
C ALA A 83 -16.89 21.00 -1.81
N ALA A 84 -17.74 20.86 -0.79
CA ALA A 84 -17.48 21.39 0.56
C ALA A 84 -16.24 20.77 1.22
N ARG A 85 -15.91 19.51 0.92
CA ARG A 85 -14.67 18.85 1.39
C ARG A 85 -13.50 18.92 0.42
N ARG A 86 -13.68 19.52 -0.76
CA ARG A 86 -12.69 19.56 -1.86
C ARG A 86 -12.17 18.17 -2.24
N VAL A 87 -13.10 17.21 -2.39
CA VAL A 87 -12.81 15.84 -2.85
C VAL A 87 -13.55 15.54 -4.16
N ASP A 88 -12.95 14.69 -4.98
CA ASP A 88 -13.41 14.26 -6.31
C ASP A 88 -14.06 12.88 -6.31
N ALA A 89 -14.06 12.18 -5.17
CA ALA A 89 -14.69 10.89 -4.97
C ALA A 89 -15.39 10.80 -3.61
N VAL A 90 -16.44 9.99 -3.55
CA VAL A 90 -17.23 9.69 -2.36
C VAL A 90 -17.49 8.19 -2.24
N LEU A 91 -17.39 7.67 -1.02
CA LEU A 91 -17.73 6.30 -0.67
C LEU A 91 -19.16 6.23 -0.14
N LEU A 92 -19.85 5.13 -0.46
CA LEU A 92 -21.27 4.97 -0.20
C LEU A 92 -21.52 3.82 0.76
N THR A 93 -22.42 4.05 1.70
CA THR A 93 -22.79 3.07 2.72
C THR A 93 -24.23 2.62 2.58
N ASP A 94 -24.47 1.33 2.82
CA ASP A 94 -25.81 0.74 2.92
C ASP A 94 -26.51 1.10 4.25
N ALA A 95 -27.66 0.46 4.51
CA ALA A 95 -28.40 0.62 5.75
C ALA A 95 -27.68 0.04 7.00
N ASN A 96 -26.68 -0.81 6.81
CA ASN A 96 -25.84 -1.40 7.86
C ASN A 96 -24.55 -0.59 8.10
N ALA A 97 -24.40 0.57 7.45
CA ALA A 97 -23.19 1.38 7.38
C ALA A 97 -21.97 0.72 6.69
N LEU A 98 -22.18 -0.39 5.97
CA LEU A 98 -21.14 -1.11 5.23
C LEU A 98 -20.91 -0.48 3.85
N LEU A 99 -19.67 -0.57 3.34
CA LEU A 99 -19.28 -0.04 2.03
C LEU A 99 -20.02 -0.75 0.88
N SER A 100 -20.96 -0.05 0.23
CA SER A 100 -21.73 -0.58 -0.90
C SER A 100 -21.25 -0.09 -2.27
N GLY A 101 -20.56 1.06 -2.33
CA GLY A 101 -20.10 1.64 -3.59
C GLY A 101 -19.09 2.78 -3.49
N ILE A 102 -18.61 3.21 -4.65
CA ILE A 102 -17.85 4.46 -4.87
C ILE A 102 -18.49 5.24 -6.03
N ALA A 103 -18.53 6.58 -5.92
CA ALA A 103 -18.88 7.46 -7.03
C ALA A 103 -17.85 8.59 -7.15
N THR A 104 -17.53 8.96 -8.39
CA THR A 104 -16.52 9.97 -8.72
C THR A 104 -17.09 11.11 -9.56
N ASP A 105 -16.36 12.21 -9.67
CA ASP A 105 -16.56 13.28 -10.65
C ASP A 105 -16.83 12.74 -12.07
N LYS A 106 -16.05 11.74 -12.50
CA LYS A 106 -16.18 11.03 -13.79
C LYS A 106 -17.50 10.26 -13.89
N ASP A 107 -17.97 9.61 -12.82
CA ASP A 107 -19.25 8.90 -12.82
C ASP A 107 -20.43 9.85 -12.90
N ILE A 108 -20.35 11.01 -12.25
CA ILE A 108 -21.36 12.06 -12.33
C ILE A 108 -21.42 12.64 -13.75
N ALA A 109 -20.26 12.97 -14.34
CA ALA A 109 -20.19 13.47 -15.72
C ALA A 109 -20.75 12.44 -16.72
N ALA A 110 -20.29 11.18 -16.65
CA ALA A 110 -20.62 10.15 -17.63
C ALA A 110 -21.99 9.51 -17.46
N ARG A 111 -22.53 9.40 -16.24
CA ARG A 111 -23.77 8.65 -15.95
C ARG A 111 -24.94 9.53 -15.48
N VAL A 112 -24.74 10.84 -15.36
CA VAL A 112 -25.80 11.81 -14.99
C VAL A 112 -25.87 12.93 -16.02
N ILE A 113 -24.76 13.63 -16.27
CA ILE A 113 -24.76 14.81 -17.16
C ILE A 113 -24.87 14.40 -18.63
N ALA A 114 -24.06 13.45 -19.11
CA ALA A 114 -24.13 12.95 -20.48
C ALA A 114 -25.48 12.26 -20.80
N GLU A 115 -26.09 11.64 -19.80
CA GLU A 115 -27.39 10.95 -19.87
C GLU A 115 -28.60 11.91 -19.68
N GLY A 116 -28.37 13.21 -19.52
CA GLY A 116 -29.42 14.22 -19.35
C GLY A 116 -30.25 14.09 -18.06
N LEU A 117 -29.77 13.36 -17.06
CA LEU A 117 -30.50 13.08 -15.82
C LEU A 117 -30.43 14.27 -14.84
N ARG A 118 -31.54 14.54 -14.14
CA ARG A 118 -31.61 15.63 -13.14
C ARG A 118 -30.87 15.23 -11.85
N PRO A 119 -29.79 15.91 -11.42
CA PRO A 119 -29.02 15.55 -10.23
C PRO A 119 -29.83 15.58 -8.92
N GLU A 120 -30.87 16.41 -8.85
CA GLU A 120 -31.74 16.60 -7.67
C GLU A 120 -32.67 15.40 -7.45
N GLN A 121 -32.94 14.62 -8.50
CA GLN A 121 -33.87 13.50 -8.51
C GLN A 121 -33.17 12.15 -8.72
N THR A 122 -31.92 12.18 -9.18
CA THR A 122 -31.09 10.99 -9.36
C THR A 122 -30.47 10.60 -8.02
N ILE A 123 -30.73 9.38 -7.57
CA ILE A 123 -30.10 8.80 -6.38
C ILE A 123 -28.72 8.26 -6.75
N VAL A 124 -27.71 8.57 -5.93
CA VAL A 124 -26.31 8.24 -6.21
C VAL A 124 -26.05 6.73 -6.34
N SER A 125 -26.83 5.89 -5.66
CA SER A 125 -26.78 4.42 -5.80
C SER A 125 -27.17 3.87 -7.17
N LYS A 126 -27.75 4.71 -8.06
CA LYS A 126 -28.00 4.39 -9.47
C LYS A 126 -26.77 4.59 -10.36
N ILE A 127 -25.83 5.45 -9.95
CA ILE A 127 -24.65 5.81 -10.76
C ILE A 127 -23.31 5.37 -10.15
N MET A 128 -23.31 4.92 -8.89
CA MET A 128 -22.09 4.42 -8.26
C MET A 128 -21.56 3.13 -8.90
N THR A 129 -20.26 2.90 -8.78
CA THR A 129 -19.66 1.58 -8.96
C THR A 129 -19.86 0.78 -7.68
N ARG A 130 -20.69 -0.26 -7.74
CA ARG A 130 -20.96 -1.17 -6.60
C ARG A 130 -19.74 -2.06 -6.32
N ASN A 131 -19.61 -2.50 -5.07
CA ASN A 131 -18.58 -3.45 -4.60
C ASN A 131 -17.14 -3.07 -5.04
N PRO A 132 -16.65 -1.85 -4.71
CA PRO A 132 -15.37 -1.35 -5.20
C PRO A 132 -14.19 -2.21 -4.72
N ILE A 133 -13.20 -2.40 -5.61
CA ILE A 133 -11.90 -2.98 -5.25
C ILE A 133 -11.25 -2.10 -4.17
N PHE A 134 -10.74 -2.71 -3.11
CA PHE A 134 -10.10 -2.03 -1.98
C PHE A 134 -8.68 -2.56 -1.68
N VAL A 135 -8.03 -1.93 -0.72
CA VAL A 135 -6.75 -2.34 -0.10
C VAL A 135 -6.84 -2.22 1.42
N THR A 136 -5.95 -2.92 2.13
CA THR A 136 -5.69 -2.68 3.56
C THR A 136 -4.60 -1.60 3.71
N SER A 137 -4.42 -1.05 4.92
CA SER A 137 -3.31 -0.10 5.14
C SER A 137 -1.94 -0.77 5.00
N ASP A 138 -1.83 -2.06 5.34
CA ASP A 138 -0.59 -2.82 5.24
C ASP A 138 -0.35 -3.43 3.84
N SER A 139 -1.30 -3.31 2.90
CA SER A 139 -1.07 -3.63 1.47
C SER A 139 0.07 -2.79 0.89
N LEU A 140 0.78 -3.29 -0.13
CA LEU A 140 1.87 -2.53 -0.74
C LEU A 140 1.33 -1.39 -1.62
N ALA A 141 1.98 -0.22 -1.56
CA ALA A 141 1.67 0.93 -2.39
C ALA A 141 1.82 0.63 -3.89
N ILE A 142 2.72 -0.27 -4.27
CA ILE A 142 2.89 -0.70 -5.66
C ILE A 142 1.73 -1.58 -6.14
N GLU A 143 1.20 -2.47 -5.29
CA GLU A 143 0.01 -3.27 -5.60
C GLU A 143 -1.24 -2.37 -5.70
N ALA A 144 -1.36 -1.38 -4.81
CA ALA A 144 -2.43 -0.39 -4.87
C ALA A 144 -2.38 0.42 -6.17
N LEU A 145 -1.19 0.86 -6.58
CA LEU A 145 -0.97 1.56 -7.86
C LEU A 145 -1.25 0.65 -9.06
N GLN A 146 -0.84 -0.62 -9.02
CA GLN A 146 -1.13 -1.61 -10.07
C GLN A 146 -2.65 -1.84 -10.22
N LYS A 147 -3.38 -2.01 -9.11
CA LYS A 147 -4.86 -2.11 -9.09
C LYS A 147 -5.50 -0.89 -9.76
N MET A 148 -5.06 0.33 -9.43
CA MET A 148 -5.54 1.57 -10.03
C MET A 148 -5.30 1.63 -11.55
N VAL A 149 -4.08 1.32 -12.00
CA VAL A 149 -3.69 1.37 -13.42
C VAL A 149 -4.45 0.31 -14.24
N GLN A 150 -4.49 -0.94 -13.77
CA GLN A 150 -5.18 -2.04 -14.44
C GLN A 150 -6.70 -1.82 -14.49
N GLY A 151 -7.30 -1.38 -13.38
CA GLY A 151 -8.73 -1.10 -13.26
C GLY A 151 -9.17 0.24 -13.87
N LYS A 152 -8.23 1.09 -14.33
CA LYS A 152 -8.49 2.40 -14.95
C LYS A 152 -9.26 3.38 -14.05
N PHE A 153 -9.00 3.32 -12.74
CA PHE A 153 -9.57 4.20 -11.71
C PHE A 153 -8.46 4.85 -10.85
N ARG A 154 -8.72 6.02 -10.27
CA ARG A 154 -7.74 6.78 -9.47
C ARG A 154 -7.85 6.54 -7.96
N HIS A 155 -8.95 5.98 -7.49
CA HIS A 155 -9.29 5.92 -6.06
C HIS A 155 -9.45 4.49 -5.58
N LEU A 156 -8.91 4.18 -4.40
CA LEU A 156 -9.11 2.93 -3.67
C LEU A 156 -9.62 3.22 -2.25
N PRO A 157 -10.74 2.60 -1.82
CA PRO A 157 -11.06 2.51 -0.40
C PRO A 157 -9.93 1.81 0.35
N VAL A 158 -9.58 2.32 1.54
CA VAL A 158 -8.69 1.66 2.48
C VAL A 158 -9.52 1.12 3.63
N VAL A 159 -9.49 -0.19 3.81
CA VAL A 159 -10.36 -0.94 4.74
C VAL A 159 -9.51 -1.65 5.80
N GLU A 160 -9.92 -1.54 7.06
CA GLU A 160 -9.39 -2.32 8.19
C GLU A 160 -10.55 -2.95 8.94
N ASN A 161 -10.46 -4.24 9.30
CA ASN A 161 -11.48 -4.97 10.09
C ASN A 161 -12.93 -4.94 9.52
N GLY A 162 -13.09 -4.62 8.23
CA GLY A 162 -14.38 -4.43 7.56
C GLY A 162 -14.87 -2.98 7.48
N GLU A 163 -14.22 -2.06 8.19
CA GLU A 163 -14.55 -0.63 8.21
C GLU A 163 -13.68 0.19 7.24
N VAL A 164 -14.29 1.23 6.66
CA VAL A 164 -13.59 2.20 5.79
C VAL A 164 -12.87 3.24 6.64
N ILE A 165 -11.53 3.16 6.69
CA ILE A 165 -10.71 4.12 7.44
C ILE A 165 -10.31 5.35 6.61
N ALA A 166 -10.12 5.18 5.29
CA ALA A 166 -9.58 6.24 4.43
C ALA A 166 -9.90 6.00 2.93
N LEU A 167 -9.60 7.01 2.12
CA LEU A 167 -9.52 6.90 0.66
C LEU A 167 -8.09 7.17 0.21
N LEU A 168 -7.53 6.28 -0.60
CA LEU A 168 -6.26 6.46 -1.30
C LEU A 168 -6.55 6.96 -2.72
N ASP A 169 -5.94 8.08 -3.09
CA ASP A 169 -5.91 8.55 -4.49
C ASP A 169 -4.51 8.32 -5.08
N ILE A 170 -4.46 8.03 -6.39
CA ILE A 170 -3.24 7.72 -7.15
C ILE A 170 -2.13 8.77 -7.00
N THR A 171 -2.47 10.05 -6.83
CA THR A 171 -1.48 11.11 -6.60
C THR A 171 -0.65 10.87 -5.35
N LYS A 172 -1.21 10.25 -4.30
CA LYS A 172 -0.45 9.89 -3.07
C LYS A 172 0.67 8.89 -3.39
N CYS A 173 0.40 7.92 -4.26
CA CYS A 173 1.40 6.96 -4.73
C CYS A 173 2.48 7.65 -5.59
N LEU A 174 2.07 8.56 -6.48
CA LEU A 174 2.98 9.30 -7.35
C LEU A 174 3.88 10.26 -6.57
N TYR A 175 3.33 11.05 -5.64
CA TYR A 175 4.11 11.93 -4.75
C TYR A 175 5.09 11.13 -3.87
N ASP A 176 4.69 9.98 -3.33
CA ASP A 176 5.60 9.13 -2.55
C ASP A 176 6.75 8.57 -3.40
N ALA A 177 6.47 8.17 -4.64
CA ALA A 177 7.49 7.72 -5.59
C ALA A 177 8.47 8.84 -5.95
N ILE A 178 7.95 10.01 -6.37
CA ILE A 178 8.77 11.18 -6.75
C ILE A 178 9.65 11.62 -5.57
N SER A 179 9.08 11.84 -4.38
CA SER A 179 9.85 12.25 -3.20
C SER A 179 10.73 11.17 -2.56
N ARG A 180 10.73 9.95 -3.12
CA ARG A 180 11.75 8.93 -2.86
C ARG A 180 12.86 8.96 -3.91
N MET A 181 12.53 9.17 -5.19
CA MET A 181 13.51 9.34 -6.27
C MET A 181 14.37 10.60 -6.07
N GLU A 182 13.75 11.73 -5.68
CA GLU A 182 14.45 12.97 -5.32
C GLU A 182 15.49 12.74 -4.21
N LYS A 183 15.09 12.05 -3.13
CA LYS A 183 15.98 11.75 -1.99
C LYS A 183 17.10 10.78 -2.35
N ALA A 184 16.83 9.79 -3.20
CA ALA A 184 17.86 8.87 -3.68
C ALA A 184 18.90 9.59 -4.56
N ALA A 185 18.45 10.53 -5.41
CA ALA A 185 19.34 11.36 -6.22
C ALA A 185 20.19 12.32 -5.37
N GLU A 186 19.59 12.97 -4.37
CA GLU A 186 20.29 13.83 -3.40
C GLU A 186 21.38 13.06 -2.64
N GLN A 187 21.05 11.85 -2.15
CA GLN A 187 22.00 10.96 -1.48
C GLN A 187 23.12 10.48 -2.42
N GLY A 188 22.79 10.16 -3.68
CA GLY A 188 23.78 9.80 -4.70
C GLY A 188 24.76 10.94 -5.00
N SER A 189 24.24 12.16 -5.15
CA SER A 189 25.03 13.38 -5.36
C SER A 189 25.97 13.67 -4.18
N ALA A 190 25.45 13.65 -2.94
CA ALA A 190 26.24 13.91 -1.74
C ALA A 190 27.39 12.89 -1.56
N ILE A 191 27.16 11.62 -1.88
CA ILE A 191 28.20 10.58 -1.81
C ILE A 191 29.22 10.75 -2.93
N ALA A 192 28.81 11.09 -4.16
CA ALA A 192 29.75 11.37 -5.26
C ALA A 192 30.69 12.54 -4.92
N ALA A 193 30.13 13.65 -4.40
CA ALA A 193 30.92 14.79 -3.95
C ALA A 193 31.90 14.45 -2.81
N ALA A 194 31.51 13.53 -1.91
CA ALA A 194 32.40 13.04 -0.86
C ALA A 194 33.57 12.19 -1.42
N VAL A 195 33.33 11.36 -2.44
CA VAL A 195 34.38 10.59 -3.12
C VAL A 195 35.37 11.51 -3.83
N GLU A 196 34.89 12.49 -4.61
CA GLU A 196 35.76 13.50 -5.23
C GLU A 196 36.58 14.30 -4.21
N GLY A 197 36.01 14.57 -3.03
CA GLY A 197 36.72 15.23 -1.93
C GLY A 197 37.92 14.39 -1.44
N VAL A 198 37.73 13.09 -1.25
CA VAL A 198 38.80 12.15 -0.86
C VAL A 198 39.88 12.07 -1.93
N GLU A 199 39.52 11.93 -3.21
CA GLU A 199 40.47 11.88 -4.33
C GLU A 199 41.39 13.12 -4.38
N ARG A 200 40.80 14.32 -4.22
CA ARG A 200 41.55 15.59 -4.19
C ARG A 200 42.45 15.72 -2.96
N GLN A 201 42.10 15.10 -1.84
CA GLN A 201 42.81 15.23 -0.56
C GLN A 201 43.88 14.14 -0.32
N TRP A 202 43.85 13.03 -1.07
CA TRP A 202 44.80 11.91 -1.00
C TRP A 202 45.54 11.63 -2.34
N GLY A 203 45.75 12.68 -3.14
CA GLY A 203 46.27 12.61 -4.51
C GLY A 203 47.38 11.57 -4.77
N ASN A 204 47.16 10.73 -5.79
CA ASN A 204 47.99 9.61 -6.27
C ASN A 204 48.37 8.48 -5.29
N ASN A 205 48.28 8.66 -3.97
CA ASN A 205 48.69 7.63 -3.00
C ASN A 205 47.56 6.66 -2.58
N PHE A 206 46.31 6.94 -2.94
CA PHE A 206 45.18 6.03 -2.66
C PHE A 206 44.74 5.26 -3.91
N SER A 207 45.35 4.09 -4.13
CA SER A 207 44.97 3.17 -5.22
C SER A 207 43.70 2.37 -4.86
N ALA A 208 42.58 3.07 -4.70
CA ALA A 208 41.28 2.45 -4.91
C ALA A 208 41.18 2.08 -6.41
N PRO A 209 40.79 0.84 -6.77
CA PRO A 209 40.65 0.49 -8.18
C PRO A 209 39.65 1.41 -8.87
N TYR A 210 40.03 2.03 -9.99
CA TYR A 210 39.15 2.94 -10.74
C TYR A 210 37.80 2.27 -11.08
N ALA A 211 37.84 0.97 -11.38
CA ALA A 211 36.66 0.13 -11.59
C ALA A 211 35.72 0.02 -10.37
N PHE A 212 36.22 0.13 -9.12
CA PHE A 212 35.38 0.16 -7.92
C PHE A 212 34.63 1.49 -7.80
N ILE A 213 35.28 2.61 -8.12
CA ILE A 213 34.68 3.94 -8.13
C ILE A 213 33.61 4.03 -9.23
N GLU A 214 33.89 3.54 -10.44
CA GLU A 214 32.88 3.45 -11.51
C GLU A 214 31.75 2.48 -11.16
N THR A 215 32.04 1.32 -10.55
CA THR A 215 30.99 0.38 -10.08
C THR A 215 30.08 1.03 -9.03
N LEU A 216 30.61 1.90 -8.16
CA LEU A 216 29.79 2.70 -7.24
C LEU A 216 28.95 3.73 -8.00
N ARG A 217 29.56 4.49 -8.93
CA ARG A 217 28.86 5.48 -9.77
C ARG A 217 27.69 4.83 -10.54
N GLU A 218 27.93 3.75 -11.28
CA GLU A 218 26.89 3.06 -12.05
C GLU A 218 25.74 2.55 -11.18
N ARG A 219 26.05 1.95 -10.03
CA ARG A 219 25.04 1.37 -9.12
C ARG A 219 24.27 2.40 -8.30
N MET A 220 24.69 3.67 -8.30
CA MET A 220 24.05 4.75 -7.54
C MET A 220 23.23 5.71 -8.40
N PHE A 221 23.48 5.82 -9.71
CA PHE A 221 22.94 6.89 -10.54
C PHE A 221 21.81 6.50 -11.53
N LYS A 222 21.31 5.26 -11.52
CA LYS A 222 20.17 4.86 -12.36
C LYS A 222 19.15 3.95 -11.66
N PRO A 223 17.85 4.00 -12.05
CA PRO A 223 17.30 4.79 -13.17
C PRO A 223 16.73 6.16 -12.74
N SER A 224 17.22 7.22 -13.37
CA SER A 224 16.49 8.47 -13.53
C SER A 224 15.35 8.30 -14.54
N LEU A 225 14.32 9.18 -14.49
CA LEU A 225 13.18 9.11 -15.42
C LEU A 225 13.59 9.15 -16.91
N SER A 226 14.67 9.87 -17.24
CA SER A 226 15.23 9.92 -18.61
C SER A 226 15.75 8.57 -19.11
N THR A 227 16.04 7.61 -18.24
CA THR A 227 16.37 6.24 -18.67
C THR A 227 15.10 5.46 -19.01
N ILE A 228 14.04 5.61 -18.21
CA ILE A 228 12.79 4.84 -18.35
C ILE A 228 11.97 5.30 -19.57
N VAL A 229 11.92 6.60 -19.84
CA VAL A 229 11.13 7.16 -20.96
C VAL A 229 11.73 6.80 -22.32
N SER A 230 13.06 6.68 -22.42
CA SER A 230 13.73 6.39 -23.70
C SER A 230 13.58 4.95 -24.19
N GLU A 231 13.23 3.99 -23.33
CA GLU A 231 13.13 2.57 -23.71
C GLU A 231 11.79 2.18 -24.38
N GLN A 232 10.78 3.06 -24.38
CA GLN A 232 9.47 2.81 -25.02
C GLN A 232 9.32 3.42 -26.42
N THR A 233 10.36 4.05 -26.98
CA THR A 233 10.39 4.49 -28.39
C THR A 233 11.11 3.50 -29.30
N LYS A 234 10.47 2.35 -29.55
CA LYS A 234 10.82 1.41 -30.63
C LYS A 234 9.65 0.50 -31.01
#